data_AF-A0A9C6DS89-F1
#
_entry.id   AF-A0A9C6DS89-F1
#
_cell.length_a   1.000
_cell.length_b   1.000
_cell.length_c   1.000
_cell.angle_alpha   90.00
_cell.angle_beta   90.00
_cell.angle_gamma   90.00
#
_symmetry.space_group_name_H-M   'P 1'
#
loop_
_entity.id
_entity.type
_entity.pdbx_description
1 polymer ?
#
loop_
_entity_poly.entity_id
_entity_poly.type
_entity_poly.pdbx_seq_one_letter_code
_entity_poly.pdbx_strand_id
1 'polypeptide(L)'
;MLINNYFLLKAFNGANNIPYNAYRYMGYALTAIPLNELSNISMENVEIIEAFGLIKSSNSKQHQDGFSEKQLKLIARKVRTEWLDKNALTYSEYDLKIMGQILCYLKVEDIEQIHADAFKQAAEWIGSIEKCPFESLQALSNLAKTSEAFGEPETWSTLEVAIIGNMLNGLSQDEINSIDLNKLQLNYFYNIAKNSHMQFNTTKSSKEE
;
A
#
# COMPACT_ATOMS: atom_id res chain seq x y z
N MET A 1 -13.51 5.86 22.30
CA MET A 1 -14.32 4.82 22.97
C MET A 1 -13.92 3.49 22.35
N LEU A 2 -13.06 2.72 23.02
CA LEU A 2 -12.63 1.41 22.53
C LEU A 2 -13.83 0.47 22.67
N ILE A 3 -14.57 0.24 21.58
CA ILE A 3 -15.44 -0.93 21.52
C ILE A 3 -14.50 -2.11 21.70
N ASN A 4 -14.70 -2.85 22.78
CA ASN A 4 -13.88 -4.02 23.08
C ASN A 4 -14.17 -5.03 21.97
N ASN A 5 -13.29 -5.16 20.97
CA ASN A 5 -13.58 -5.84 19.69
C ASN A 5 -13.83 -7.35 19.83
N TYR A 6 -13.53 -7.92 20.99
CA TYR A 6 -14.02 -9.24 21.40
C TYR A 6 -15.55 -9.31 21.41
N PHE A 7 -16.23 -8.17 21.62
CA PHE A 7 -17.67 -8.01 21.57
C PHE A 7 -18.24 -8.17 20.16
N LEU A 8 -17.57 -7.66 19.11
CA LEU A 8 -18.06 -7.80 17.73
C LEU A 8 -18.03 -9.26 17.28
N LEU A 9 -16.89 -9.94 17.47
CA LEU A 9 -16.79 -11.37 17.12
C LEU A 9 -17.76 -12.23 17.96
N LYS A 10 -17.97 -11.88 19.23
CA LYS A 10 -18.99 -12.53 20.07
C LYS A 10 -20.42 -12.25 19.61
N ALA A 11 -20.73 -11.02 19.20
CA ALA A 11 -22.08 -10.65 18.76
C ALA A 11 -22.53 -11.44 17.53
N PHE A 12 -21.59 -11.78 16.64
CA PHE A 12 -21.86 -12.59 15.45
C PHE A 12 -21.51 -14.08 15.63
N ASN A 13 -21.02 -14.52 16.79
CA ASN A 13 -20.53 -15.89 17.01
C ASN A 13 -19.43 -16.35 16.03
N GLY A 14 -18.48 -15.46 15.71
CA GLY A 14 -17.35 -15.75 14.81
C GLY A 14 -17.30 -14.83 13.59
N ALA A 15 -16.11 -14.67 13.01
CA ALA A 15 -15.91 -13.73 11.89
C ALA A 15 -16.65 -14.13 10.60
N ASN A 16 -16.88 -15.43 10.38
CA ASN A 16 -17.59 -15.97 9.21
C ASN A 16 -19.10 -15.65 9.19
N ASN A 17 -19.66 -15.20 10.32
CA ASN A 17 -21.07 -14.87 10.44
C ASN A 17 -21.34 -13.36 10.33
N ILE A 18 -20.29 -12.54 10.17
CA ILE A 18 -20.44 -11.09 9.98
C ILE A 18 -20.97 -10.86 8.56
N PRO A 19 -22.10 -10.16 8.38
CA PRO A 19 -22.59 -9.80 7.05
C PRO A 19 -21.55 -8.97 6.29
N TYR A 20 -21.32 -9.28 5.00
CA TYR A 20 -20.28 -8.61 4.20
C TYR A 20 -20.43 -7.08 4.18
N ASN A 21 -21.66 -6.56 4.19
CA ASN A 21 -21.95 -5.13 4.22
C ASN A 21 -21.68 -4.44 5.57
N ALA A 22 -21.41 -5.21 6.64
CA ALA A 22 -21.08 -4.67 7.95
C ALA A 22 -19.60 -4.23 8.04
N TYR A 23 -18.71 -4.84 7.26
CA TYR A 23 -17.26 -4.58 7.31
C TYR A 23 -16.90 -3.12 7.05
N ARG A 24 -17.61 -2.44 6.14
CA ARG A 24 -17.41 -1.01 5.83
C ARG A 24 -17.60 -0.08 7.03
N TYR A 25 -18.33 -0.52 8.05
CA TYR A 25 -18.60 0.27 9.26
C TYR A 25 -17.64 -0.03 10.41
N MET A 26 -16.78 -1.04 10.28
CA MET A 26 -15.87 -1.46 11.35
C MET A 26 -14.61 -0.58 11.42
N GLY A 27 -14.15 -0.04 10.30
CA GLY A 27 -12.95 0.80 10.24
C GLY A 27 -11.74 0.12 10.92
N TYR A 28 -10.99 0.87 11.72
CA TYR A 28 -9.80 0.35 12.42
C TYR A 28 -10.10 -0.76 13.45
N ALA A 29 -11.37 -1.06 13.77
CA ALA A 29 -11.69 -2.26 14.56
C ALA A 29 -11.29 -3.55 13.83
N LEU A 30 -11.20 -3.53 12.49
CA LEU A 30 -10.76 -4.67 11.69
C LEU A 30 -9.34 -5.14 12.05
N THR A 31 -8.45 -4.23 12.47
CA THR A 31 -7.06 -4.57 12.81
C THR A 31 -6.96 -5.42 14.08
N ALA A 32 -8.02 -5.45 14.90
CA ALA A 32 -8.10 -6.27 16.10
C ALA A 32 -8.56 -7.71 15.83
N ILE A 33 -8.96 -8.06 14.60
CA ILE A 33 -9.34 -9.43 14.25
C ILE A 33 -8.08 -10.32 14.30
N PRO A 34 -8.04 -11.36 15.16
CA PRO A 34 -6.86 -12.21 15.26
C PRO A 34 -6.70 -13.07 13.99
N LEU A 35 -5.47 -13.50 13.70
CA LEU A 35 -5.14 -14.19 12.43
C LEU A 35 -6.01 -15.43 12.15
N ASN A 36 -6.36 -16.20 13.18
CA ASN A 36 -7.20 -17.40 13.06
C ASN A 36 -8.66 -17.10 12.73
N GLU A 37 -9.18 -15.94 13.15
CA GLU A 37 -10.53 -15.49 12.76
C GLU A 37 -10.48 -14.86 11.36
N LEU A 38 -9.42 -14.08 11.08
CA LEU A 38 -9.20 -13.47 9.78
C LEU A 38 -9.08 -14.50 8.65
N SER A 39 -8.51 -15.68 8.93
CA SER A 39 -8.44 -16.76 7.93
C SER A 39 -9.82 -17.27 7.51
N ASN A 40 -10.85 -17.12 8.36
CA ASN A 40 -12.20 -17.61 8.13
C ASN A 40 -13.10 -16.61 7.36
N ILE A 41 -12.61 -15.41 7.07
CA ILE A 41 -13.33 -14.38 6.33
C ILE A 41 -13.11 -14.58 4.83
N SER A 42 -14.14 -14.76 4.02
CA SER A 42 -13.99 -14.88 2.56
C SER A 42 -13.65 -13.53 1.91
N MET A 43 -12.69 -13.52 0.98
CA MET A 43 -12.36 -12.35 0.14
C MET A 43 -13.02 -12.42 -1.24
N GLU A 44 -14.11 -13.17 -1.40
CA GLU A 44 -14.90 -13.21 -2.65
C GLU A 44 -15.68 -11.91 -2.90
N ASN A 45 -16.01 -11.17 -1.83
CA ASN A 45 -16.86 -9.99 -1.88
C ASN A 45 -16.04 -8.69 -1.87
N VAL A 46 -16.29 -7.83 -2.87
CA VAL A 46 -15.53 -6.59 -3.10
C VAL A 46 -15.65 -5.59 -1.96
N GLU A 47 -16.80 -5.53 -1.28
CA GLU A 47 -17.01 -4.62 -0.15
C GLU A 47 -16.15 -4.99 1.07
N ILE A 48 -15.80 -6.28 1.24
CA ILE A 48 -14.85 -6.71 2.27
C ILE A 48 -13.44 -6.25 1.88
N ILE A 49 -13.02 -6.45 0.64
CA ILE A 49 -11.70 -6.03 0.16
C ILE A 49 -11.52 -4.51 0.31
N GLU A 50 -12.52 -3.73 -0.11
CA GLU A 50 -12.54 -2.28 0.05
C GLU A 50 -12.45 -1.88 1.54
N ALA A 51 -13.25 -2.47 2.41
CA ALA A 51 -13.22 -2.17 3.84
C ALA A 51 -11.84 -2.42 4.47
N PHE A 52 -11.16 -3.49 4.05
CA PHE A 52 -9.81 -3.80 4.53
C PHE A 52 -8.74 -2.90 3.87
N GLY A 53 -8.84 -2.61 2.57
CA GLY A 53 -7.88 -1.78 1.85
C GLY A 53 -7.87 -0.31 2.30
N LEU A 54 -9.00 0.20 2.81
CA LEU A 54 -9.12 1.52 3.43
C LEU A 54 -8.32 1.68 4.73
N ILE A 55 -7.91 0.58 5.36
CA ILE A 55 -7.12 0.62 6.60
C ILE A 55 -5.67 0.93 6.27
N LYS A 56 -5.28 2.19 6.45
CA LYS A 56 -3.93 2.68 6.18
C LYS A 56 -3.01 2.44 7.37
N SER A 57 -1.80 1.99 7.08
CA SER A 57 -0.71 1.96 8.05
C SER A 57 0.13 3.23 7.86
N SER A 58 0.35 4.01 8.92
CA SER A 58 1.08 5.28 8.86
C SER A 58 2.39 5.24 9.64
N ASN A 59 3.36 6.02 9.20
CA ASN A 59 4.60 6.28 9.94
C ASN A 59 4.40 7.23 11.13
N SER A 60 3.23 7.89 11.24
CA SER A 60 2.89 8.74 12.36
C SER A 60 2.56 7.94 13.62
N LYS A 61 3.23 8.26 14.73
CA LYS A 61 2.92 7.71 16.07
C LYS A 61 1.58 8.20 16.64
N GLN A 62 0.90 9.15 15.98
CA GLN A 62 -0.35 9.74 16.47
C GLN A 62 -1.60 8.92 16.09
N HIS A 63 -1.49 7.97 15.16
CA HIS A 63 -2.62 7.17 14.68
C HIS A 63 -2.49 5.71 15.13
N GLN A 64 -3.63 5.04 15.27
CA GLN A 64 -3.65 3.58 15.44
C GLN A 64 -3.00 2.96 14.18
N ASP A 65 -1.97 2.14 14.38
CA ASP A 65 -1.34 1.45 13.25
C ASP A 65 -2.37 0.55 12.56
N GLY A 66 -2.19 0.36 11.25
CA GLY A 66 -3.10 -0.44 10.44
C GLY A 66 -2.99 -1.93 10.76
N PHE A 67 -3.25 -2.78 9.76
CA PHE A 67 -3.02 -4.21 9.93
C PHE A 67 -1.53 -4.50 10.17
N SER A 68 -1.26 -5.50 11.01
CA SER A 68 0.09 -6.06 11.13
C SER A 68 0.53 -6.69 9.81
N GLU A 69 1.84 -6.79 9.60
CA GLU A 69 2.41 -7.46 8.42
C GLU A 69 1.88 -8.90 8.24
N LYS A 70 1.71 -9.66 9.32
CA LYS A 70 1.15 -11.02 9.25
C LYS A 70 -0.29 -11.01 8.76
N GLN A 71 -1.09 -10.03 9.19
CA GLN A 71 -2.47 -9.86 8.71
C GLN A 71 -2.47 -9.45 7.24
N LEU A 72 -1.66 -8.48 6.82
CA LEU A 72 -1.59 -8.04 5.43
C LEU A 72 -1.16 -9.16 4.48
N LYS A 73 -0.15 -9.96 4.86
CA LYS A 73 0.25 -11.15 4.09
C LYS A 73 -0.88 -12.17 3.97
N LEU A 74 -1.65 -12.39 5.04
CA LEU A 74 -2.81 -13.28 5.00
C LEU A 74 -3.93 -12.72 4.11
N ILE A 75 -4.27 -11.43 4.26
CA ILE A 75 -5.31 -10.75 3.48
C ILE A 75 -4.94 -10.77 2.00
N ALA A 76 -3.73 -10.34 1.64
CA ALA A 76 -3.26 -10.30 0.26
C ALA A 76 -3.26 -11.69 -0.40
N ARG A 77 -2.83 -12.73 0.34
CA ARG A 77 -2.93 -14.11 -0.13
C ARG A 77 -4.38 -14.49 -0.45
N LYS A 78 -5.32 -14.16 0.45
CA LYS A 78 -6.74 -14.49 0.30
C LYS A 78 -7.38 -13.71 -0.85
N VAL A 79 -7.14 -12.39 -0.94
CA VAL A 79 -7.59 -11.56 -2.08
C VAL A 79 -7.16 -12.19 -3.40
N ARG A 80 -5.89 -12.57 -3.53
CA ARG A 80 -5.38 -13.18 -4.75
C ARG A 80 -6.02 -14.54 -5.09
N THR A 81 -6.43 -15.32 -4.09
CA THR A 81 -6.95 -16.69 -4.32
C THR A 81 -8.46 -16.78 -4.32
N GLU A 82 -9.17 -15.79 -3.77
CA GLU A 82 -10.61 -15.84 -3.51
C GLU A 82 -11.38 -14.73 -4.25
N TRP A 83 -10.74 -13.64 -4.67
CA TRP A 83 -11.44 -12.56 -5.36
C TRP A 83 -11.90 -13.03 -6.75
N LEU A 84 -13.22 -13.24 -6.87
CA LEU A 84 -13.86 -13.81 -8.04
C LEU A 84 -13.52 -13.01 -9.31
N ASP A 85 -13.11 -13.74 -10.35
CA ASP A 85 -12.76 -13.21 -11.68
C ASP A 85 -11.67 -12.14 -11.70
N LYS A 86 -10.86 -12.05 -10.64
CA LYS A 86 -9.76 -11.08 -10.53
C LYS A 86 -8.41 -11.75 -10.30
N ASN A 87 -7.39 -11.18 -10.94
CA ASN A 87 -5.98 -11.50 -10.80
C ASN A 87 -5.14 -10.31 -11.30
N ALA A 88 -3.81 -10.41 -11.18
CA ALA A 88 -2.87 -9.38 -11.62
C ALA A 88 -3.17 -8.81 -13.02
N LEU A 89 -3.47 -9.68 -13.99
CA LEU A 89 -3.73 -9.32 -15.39
C LEU A 89 -5.14 -8.75 -15.63
N THR A 90 -6.00 -8.69 -14.61
CA THR A 90 -7.41 -8.27 -14.75
C THR A 90 -7.82 -7.20 -13.74
N TYR A 91 -6.90 -6.77 -12.86
CA TYR A 91 -7.14 -5.64 -11.97
C TYR A 91 -7.33 -4.36 -12.78
N SER A 92 -8.47 -3.71 -12.58
CA SER A 92 -8.80 -2.38 -13.08
C SER A 92 -8.26 -1.29 -12.16
N GLU A 93 -8.33 -0.04 -12.61
CA GLU A 93 -8.08 1.14 -11.76
C GLU A 93 -8.85 1.06 -10.42
N TYR A 94 -10.14 0.72 -10.50
CA TYR A 94 -10.99 0.61 -9.32
C TYR A 94 -10.48 -0.46 -8.36
N ASP A 95 -10.12 -1.65 -8.87
CA ASP A 95 -9.63 -2.76 -8.06
C ASP A 95 -8.34 -2.39 -7.31
N LEU A 96 -7.40 -1.72 -8.00
CA LEU A 96 -6.14 -1.25 -7.42
C LEU A 96 -6.35 -0.20 -6.33
N LYS A 97 -7.29 0.74 -6.55
CA LYS A 97 -7.63 1.77 -5.55
C LYS A 97 -8.23 1.17 -4.29
N ILE A 98 -9.18 0.25 -4.42
CA ILE A 98 -9.85 -0.35 -3.25
C ILE A 98 -8.98 -1.36 -2.51
N MET A 99 -8.00 -2.00 -3.18
CA MET A 99 -7.02 -2.84 -2.49
C MET A 99 -6.17 -2.01 -1.52
N GLY A 100 -5.88 -0.76 -1.85
CA GLY A 100 -5.13 0.16 -0.98
C GLY A 100 -3.86 -0.50 -0.43
N GLN A 101 -3.74 -0.51 0.90
CA GLN A 101 -2.58 -1.07 1.61
C GLN A 101 -2.31 -2.57 1.30
N ILE A 102 -3.33 -3.34 0.90
CA ILE A 102 -3.21 -4.77 0.58
C ILE A 102 -2.32 -4.98 -0.66
N LEU A 103 -2.36 -4.05 -1.63
CA LEU A 103 -1.59 -4.12 -2.88
C LEU A 103 -0.10 -4.35 -2.61
N CYS A 104 0.46 -3.66 -1.63
CA CYS A 104 1.85 -3.75 -1.21
C CYS A 104 2.26 -5.13 -0.66
N TYR A 105 1.31 -6.02 -0.39
CA TYR A 105 1.56 -7.36 0.17
C TYR A 105 1.12 -8.49 -0.75
N LEU A 106 0.70 -8.18 -1.98
CA LEU A 106 0.66 -9.17 -3.06
C LEU A 106 2.06 -9.74 -3.30
N LYS A 107 2.16 -10.87 -4.02
CA LYS A 107 3.49 -11.31 -4.41
C LYS A 107 4.07 -10.34 -5.42
N VAL A 108 5.39 -10.20 -5.40
CA VAL A 108 6.15 -9.37 -6.34
C VAL A 108 5.79 -9.73 -7.79
N GLU A 109 5.71 -11.02 -8.10
CA GLU A 109 5.39 -11.48 -9.46
C GLU A 109 3.95 -11.12 -9.88
N ASP A 110 3.03 -11.00 -8.91
CA ASP A 110 1.65 -10.57 -9.18
C ASP A 110 1.60 -9.05 -9.38
N ILE A 111 2.43 -8.27 -8.66
CA ILE A 111 2.53 -6.82 -8.87
C ILE A 111 3.08 -6.53 -10.26
N GLU A 112 4.17 -7.18 -10.66
CA GLU A 112 4.82 -6.97 -11.96
C GLU A 112 3.93 -7.30 -13.18
N GLN A 113 2.87 -8.08 -12.98
CA GLN A 113 1.90 -8.44 -14.02
C GLN A 113 0.69 -7.49 -14.10
N ILE A 114 0.58 -6.48 -13.23
CA ILE A 114 -0.51 -5.51 -13.30
C ILE A 114 -0.43 -4.74 -14.62
N HIS A 115 -1.58 -4.59 -15.30
CA HIS A 115 -1.64 -3.79 -16.51
C HIS A 115 -1.21 -2.34 -16.23
N ALA A 116 -0.20 -1.87 -16.95
CA ALA A 116 0.40 -0.55 -16.81
C ALA A 116 -0.62 0.61 -16.92
N ASP A 117 -1.64 0.49 -17.78
CA ASP A 117 -2.70 1.49 -17.92
C ASP A 117 -3.58 1.60 -16.65
N ALA A 118 -4.03 0.47 -16.10
CA ALA A 118 -4.79 0.44 -14.86
C ALA A 118 -3.94 0.95 -13.68
N PHE A 119 -2.67 0.55 -13.64
CA PHE A 119 -1.69 1.07 -12.67
C PHE A 119 -1.54 2.59 -12.78
N LYS A 120 -1.35 3.13 -13.99
CA LYS A 120 -1.20 4.57 -14.23
C LYS A 120 -2.42 5.36 -13.75
N GLN A 121 -3.63 4.87 -14.03
CA GLN A 121 -4.88 5.50 -13.59
C GLN A 121 -5.04 5.46 -12.06
N ALA A 122 -4.52 4.43 -11.39
CA ALA A 122 -4.54 4.30 -9.94
C ALA A 122 -3.31 4.92 -9.23
N ALA A 123 -2.32 5.41 -9.97
CA ALA A 123 -0.99 5.72 -9.45
C ALA A 123 -0.98 6.75 -8.31
N GLU A 124 -1.86 7.76 -8.35
CA GLU A 124 -1.95 8.76 -7.27
C GLU A 124 -2.33 8.11 -5.93
N TRP A 125 -3.25 7.14 -5.96
CA TRP A 125 -3.67 6.39 -4.78
C TRP A 125 -2.58 5.46 -4.30
N ILE A 126 -1.96 4.72 -5.22
CA ILE A 126 -0.86 3.79 -4.91
C ILE A 126 0.34 4.54 -4.33
N GLY A 127 0.72 5.65 -4.97
CA GLY A 127 1.82 6.52 -4.56
C GLY A 127 1.61 7.14 -3.17
N SER A 128 0.37 7.21 -2.67
CA SER A 128 0.05 7.71 -1.33
C SER A 128 0.23 6.67 -0.20
N ILE A 129 0.47 5.39 -0.54
CA ILE A 129 0.62 4.31 0.47
C ILE A 129 1.97 4.49 1.17
N GLU A 130 1.95 4.85 2.47
CA GLU A 130 3.16 5.20 3.21
C GLU A 130 4.07 4.02 3.56
N LYS A 131 3.47 2.89 3.96
CA LYS A 131 4.21 1.69 4.38
C LYS A 131 4.05 0.62 3.30
N CYS A 132 5.14 0.28 2.63
CA CYS A 132 5.16 -0.76 1.61
C CYS A 132 6.50 -1.50 1.72
N PRO A 133 6.53 -2.84 1.64
CA PRO A 133 7.78 -3.58 1.54
C PRO A 133 8.64 -3.07 0.39
N PHE A 134 9.96 -3.07 0.56
CA PHE A 134 10.87 -2.52 -0.43
C PHE A 134 10.76 -3.24 -1.79
N GLU A 135 10.65 -4.57 -1.76
CA GLU A 135 10.50 -5.38 -2.98
C GLU A 135 9.20 -5.05 -3.73
N SER A 136 8.12 -4.72 -3.00
CA SER A 136 6.87 -4.26 -3.60
C SER A 136 7.02 -2.86 -4.19
N LEU A 137 7.75 -1.96 -3.52
CA LEU A 137 8.07 -0.63 -4.08
C LEU A 137 8.91 -0.76 -5.35
N GLN A 138 9.86 -1.69 -5.42
CA GLN A 138 10.63 -1.97 -6.63
C GLN A 138 9.75 -2.50 -7.78
N ALA A 139 8.82 -3.41 -7.48
CA ALA A 139 7.88 -3.89 -8.49
C ALA A 139 6.98 -2.76 -9.03
N LEU A 140 6.45 -1.91 -8.13
CA LEU A 140 5.63 -0.75 -8.49
C LEU A 140 6.44 0.31 -9.26
N SER A 141 7.71 0.54 -8.91
CA SER A 141 8.59 1.46 -9.63
C SER A 141 8.90 0.93 -11.03
N ASN A 142 9.09 -0.38 -11.19
CA ASN A 142 9.26 -1.02 -12.49
C ASN A 142 8.03 -0.85 -13.38
N LEU A 143 6.81 -1.00 -12.83
CA LEU A 143 5.58 -0.69 -13.58
C LEU A 143 5.53 0.77 -14.02
N ALA A 144 5.88 1.71 -13.13
CA ALA A 144 5.88 3.13 -13.45
C ALA A 144 6.80 3.48 -14.63
N LYS A 145 7.91 2.76 -14.78
CA LYS A 145 8.88 2.94 -15.86
C LYS A 145 8.42 2.41 -17.23
N THR A 146 7.37 1.59 -17.28
CA THR A 146 6.86 1.08 -18.56
C THR A 146 6.34 2.23 -19.44
N SER A 147 6.51 2.11 -20.76
CA SER A 147 6.05 3.10 -21.73
C SER A 147 4.55 3.37 -21.68
N GLU A 148 3.77 2.36 -21.30
CA GLU A 148 2.33 2.39 -21.16
C GLU A 148 1.90 3.09 -19.85
N ALA A 149 2.79 3.17 -18.86
CA ALA A 149 2.61 3.97 -17.65
C ALA A 149 3.22 5.37 -17.83
N PHE A 150 4.35 5.67 -17.19
CA PHE A 150 4.98 7.00 -17.21
C PHE A 150 6.26 7.07 -18.05
N GLY A 151 6.77 5.93 -18.55
CA GLY A 151 8.05 5.86 -19.27
C GLY A 151 9.27 6.04 -18.36
N GLU A 152 10.43 6.31 -18.94
CA GLU A 152 11.69 6.36 -18.19
C GLU A 152 11.76 7.57 -17.21
N PRO A 153 12.41 7.43 -16.04
CA PRO A 153 12.39 8.45 -14.98
C PRO A 153 12.87 9.84 -15.42
N GLU A 154 13.86 9.91 -16.30
CA GLU A 154 14.39 11.17 -16.84
C GLU A 154 13.34 12.02 -17.58
N THR A 155 12.31 11.35 -18.12
CA THR A 155 11.25 11.99 -18.91
C THR A 155 10.06 12.45 -18.08
N TRP A 156 9.93 11.98 -16.84
CA TRP A 156 8.77 12.30 -15.99
C TRP A 156 8.64 13.80 -15.77
N SER A 157 7.42 14.30 -15.90
CA SER A 157 7.04 15.66 -15.53
C SER A 157 7.01 15.84 -14.01
N THR A 158 6.99 17.09 -13.57
CA THR A 158 6.83 17.44 -12.15
C THR A 158 5.58 16.82 -11.52
N LEU A 159 4.46 16.82 -12.26
CA LEU A 159 3.20 16.26 -11.78
C LEU A 159 3.29 14.73 -11.66
N GLU A 160 3.92 14.06 -12.63
CA GLU A 160 4.10 12.60 -12.58
C GLU A 160 4.99 12.19 -11.42
N VAL A 161 6.10 12.92 -11.16
CA VAL A 161 6.96 12.69 -10.00
C VAL A 161 6.18 12.83 -8.67
N ALA A 162 5.23 13.77 -8.59
CA ALA A 162 4.36 13.90 -7.42
C ALA A 162 3.36 12.74 -7.30
N ILE A 163 2.72 12.33 -8.40
CA ILE A 163 1.77 11.20 -8.48
C ILE A 163 2.43 9.87 -8.11
N ILE A 164 3.66 9.64 -8.61
CA ILE A 164 4.43 8.41 -8.33
C ILE A 164 4.67 8.25 -6.82
N GLY A 165 4.75 9.35 -6.08
CA GLY A 165 4.69 9.34 -4.62
C GLY A 165 5.78 8.45 -4.00
N ASN A 166 5.36 7.55 -3.11
CA ASN A 166 6.25 6.65 -2.38
C ASN A 166 6.94 5.61 -3.27
N MET A 167 6.41 5.35 -4.47
CA MET A 167 7.01 4.37 -5.40
C MET A 167 8.41 4.80 -5.85
N LEU A 168 8.76 6.09 -5.74
CA LEU A 168 10.13 6.57 -5.93
C LEU A 168 11.15 5.85 -5.03
N ASN A 169 10.75 5.43 -3.82
CA ASN A 169 11.65 4.72 -2.91
C ASN A 169 12.00 3.30 -3.37
N GLY A 170 11.37 2.81 -4.44
CA GLY A 170 11.73 1.56 -5.13
C GLY A 170 12.68 1.76 -6.31
N LEU A 171 13.11 2.99 -6.62
CA LEU A 171 14.09 3.25 -7.68
C LEU A 171 15.52 3.04 -7.18
N SER A 172 16.40 2.67 -8.10
CA SER A 172 17.84 2.71 -7.88
C SER A 172 18.36 4.15 -7.76
N GLN A 173 19.56 4.30 -7.21
CA GLN A 173 20.17 5.62 -7.05
C GLN A 173 20.42 6.31 -8.39
N ASP A 174 20.81 5.57 -9.43
CA ASP A 174 21.07 6.11 -10.77
C ASP A 174 19.77 6.62 -11.42
N GLU A 175 18.67 5.90 -11.25
CA GLU A 175 17.34 6.33 -11.71
C GLU A 175 16.89 7.60 -10.99
N ILE A 176 17.06 7.68 -9.66
CA ILE A 176 16.77 8.91 -8.92
C ILE A 176 17.62 10.08 -9.42
N ASN A 177 18.91 9.85 -9.70
CA ASN A 177 19.83 10.88 -10.19
C ASN A 177 19.50 11.36 -11.61
N SER A 178 18.77 10.56 -12.39
CA SER A 178 18.31 10.94 -13.73
C SER A 178 17.13 11.92 -13.71
N ILE A 179 16.41 12.03 -12.59
CA ILE A 179 15.28 12.93 -12.43
C ILE A 179 15.78 14.32 -12.01
N ASP A 180 15.35 15.38 -12.70
CA ASP A 180 15.66 16.76 -12.33
C ASP A 180 15.28 17.04 -10.86
N LEU A 181 16.23 17.58 -10.10
CA LEU A 181 16.08 17.84 -8.67
C LEU A 181 14.88 18.75 -8.34
N ASN A 182 14.53 19.70 -9.21
CA ASN A 182 13.38 20.58 -9.00
C ASN A 182 12.05 19.81 -9.08
N LYS A 183 12.00 18.73 -9.88
CA LYS A 183 10.84 17.84 -9.94
C LYS A 183 10.76 16.99 -8.67
N LEU A 184 11.90 16.43 -8.23
CA LEU A 184 11.99 15.63 -7.01
C LEU A 184 11.56 16.38 -5.75
N GLN A 185 11.86 17.68 -5.66
CA GLN A 185 11.50 18.52 -4.51
C GLN A 185 9.98 18.63 -4.27
N LEU A 186 9.13 18.31 -5.25
CA LEU A 186 7.68 18.30 -5.06
C LEU A 186 7.13 16.94 -4.64
N ASN A 187 7.95 15.89 -4.65
CA ASN A 187 7.55 14.59 -4.11
C ASN A 187 7.69 14.59 -2.57
N TYR A 188 6.57 14.36 -1.89
CA TYR A 188 6.50 14.33 -0.42
C TYR A 188 7.44 13.28 0.20
N PHE A 189 7.48 12.07 -0.35
CA PHE A 189 8.24 10.95 0.20
C PHE A 189 9.75 11.11 0.01
N TYR A 190 10.18 11.66 -1.14
CA TYR A 190 11.57 12.02 -1.38
C TYR A 190 12.11 13.00 -0.32
N ASN A 191 11.31 14.04 0.00
CA ASN A 191 11.72 15.03 0.99
C ASN A 191 11.84 14.44 2.41
N ILE A 192 10.94 13.54 2.80
CA ILE A 192 11.03 12.86 4.10
C ILE A 192 12.30 12.01 4.19
N ALA A 193 12.57 11.20 3.16
CA ALA A 193 13.76 10.36 3.13
C ALA A 193 15.03 11.21 3.22
N LYS A 194 15.15 12.25 2.40
CA LYS A 194 16.29 13.18 2.42
C LYS A 194 16.51 13.83 3.79
N ASN A 195 15.44 14.31 4.43
CA ASN A 195 15.53 14.95 5.74
C ASN A 195 15.96 13.96 6.83
N SER A 196 15.50 12.70 6.77
CA SER A 196 15.91 11.65 7.70
C SER A 196 17.41 11.33 7.60
N HIS A 197 17.95 11.28 6.37
CA HIS A 197 19.39 11.07 6.13
C HIS A 197 20.24 12.25 6.64
N MET A 198 19.78 13.49 6.46
CA MET A 198 20.47 14.67 7.00
C MET A 198 20.52 14.65 8.53
N GLN A 199 19.42 14.28 9.20
CA GLN A 199 19.38 14.17 10.67
C GLN A 199 20.29 13.04 11.21
N PHE A 200 20.42 11.94 10.48
CA PHE A 200 21.31 10.85 10.89
C PHE A 200 22.79 11.24 10.81
N ASN A 201 23.17 11.99 9.77
CA ASN A 201 24.56 12.43 9.57
C ASN A 201 25.00 13.49 10.59
N THR A 202 24.12 14.42 10.99
CA THR A 202 24.44 15.41 12.03
C THR A 202 24.57 14.78 13.41
N THR A 203 23.80 13.73 13.71
CA THR A 203 23.84 13.02 15.01
C THR A 203 25.08 12.12 15.15
N LYS A 204 25.68 11.67 14.04
CA LYS A 204 26.98 10.97 14.05
C LYS A 204 28.13 11.95 14.30
N SER A 205 28.13 13.10 13.63
CA SER A 205 29.17 14.13 13.80
C SER A 205 29.27 14.66 15.23
N SER A 206 28.16 14.72 15.97
CA SER A 206 28.14 15.19 17.37
C SER A 206 28.48 14.13 18.42
N LYS A 207 28.84 12.91 18.01
CA LYS A 207 29.25 11.80 18.91
C LYS A 207 30.72 11.41 18.72
N GLU A 208 31.42 12.09 17.82
CA GLU A 208 32.86 11.92 17.56
C GLU A 208 33.70 13.12 18.07
N GLU A 209 33.08 14.04 18.82
CA GLU A 209 33.73 15.10 19.63
C GLU A 209 33.58 14.81 21.13
#